data_AF-G5JNB7-F1
#
_entry.id   AF-G5JNB7-F1
#
_cell.length_a   1.000
_cell.length_b   1.000
_cell.length_c   1.000
_cell.angle_alpha   90.00
_cell.angle_beta   90.00
_cell.angle_gamma   90.00
#
_symmetry.space_group_name_H-M   'P 1'
#
loop_
_entity.id
_entity.type
_entity.pdbx_description
1 polymer ?
#
loop_
_entity_poly.entity_id
_entity_poly.type
_entity_poly.pdbx_seq_one_letter_code
_entity_poly.pdbx_strand_id
1 'polypeptide(L)'
;MWYNILGILVTVAIIGLVFYLIFGVRKRITTPTYQEKNGKTASTYFINFKGTDKPDIRQNSKLMDILSIKYETSDGFVVASTINDVKLRQLIMQEYQLKLKNVIVTYRQVGLYL
;
A
#
# COMPACT_ATOMS: atom_id res chain seq x y z
N MET A 1 -13.99 -42.79 36.53
CA MET A 1 -14.01 -41.32 36.71
C MET A 1 -12.73 -40.62 36.24
N TRP A 2 -11.53 -41.14 36.56
CA TRP A 2 -10.24 -40.53 36.16
C TRP A 2 -10.03 -40.35 34.64
N TYR A 3 -10.46 -41.33 33.83
CA TYR A 3 -10.34 -41.27 32.36
C TYR A 3 -11.14 -40.13 31.72
N ASN A 4 -12.30 -39.76 32.29
CA ASN A 4 -13.10 -38.65 31.78
C ASN A 4 -12.44 -37.30 32.07
N ILE A 5 -11.74 -37.19 33.21
CA ILE A 5 -11.00 -35.99 33.60
C ILE A 5 -9.78 -35.80 32.68
N LEU A 6 -9.05 -36.89 32.39
CA LEU A 6 -7.94 -36.88 31.42
C LEU A 6 -8.42 -36.52 30.01
N GLY A 7 -9.56 -37.04 29.57
CA GLY A 7 -10.13 -36.72 28.26
C GLY A 7 -10.46 -35.23 28.09
N ILE A 8 -11.01 -34.60 29.13
CA ILE A 8 -11.32 -33.16 29.12
C ILE A 8 -10.03 -32.33 29.05
N LEU A 9 -8.99 -32.68 29.83
CA LEU A 9 -7.71 -31.99 29.81
C LEU A 9 -7.03 -32.04 28.43
N VAL A 10 -7.05 -33.21 27.78
CA VAL A 10 -6.49 -33.37 26.42
C VAL A 10 -7.28 -32.53 25.42
N THR A 11 -8.61 -32.50 25.53
CA THR A 11 -9.46 -31.73 24.61
C THR A 11 -9.19 -30.22 24.71
N VAL A 12 -9.05 -29.69 25.93
CA VAL A 12 -8.72 -28.27 26.16
C VAL A 12 -7.33 -27.93 25.63
N ALA A 13 -6.35 -28.82 25.80
CA ALA A 13 -5.01 -28.63 25.26
C ALA A 13 -5.00 -28.58 23.72
N ILE A 14 -5.77 -29.45 23.06
CA ILE A 14 -5.89 -29.46 21.59
C ILE A 14 -6.56 -28.18 21.08
N ILE A 15 -7.65 -27.73 21.72
CA ILE A 15 -8.33 -26.49 21.33
C ILE A 15 -7.40 -25.28 21.48
N GLY A 16 -6.65 -25.20 22.58
CA GLY A 16 -5.67 -24.14 22.79
C GLY A 16 -4.56 -24.13 21.73
N LEU A 17 -4.08 -25.31 21.34
CA LEU A 17 -3.06 -25.46 20.29
C LEU A 17 -3.59 -25.03 18.92
N VAL A 18 -4.82 -25.41 18.56
CA VAL A 18 -5.47 -24.98 17.32
C VAL A 18 -5.66 -23.45 17.30
N PHE A 19 -6.12 -22.85 18.40
CA PHE A 19 -6.25 -21.40 18.51
C PHE A 19 -4.89 -20.69 18.37
N TYR A 20 -3.85 -21.20 19.00
CA TYR A 20 -2.49 -20.66 18.90
C TYR A 20 -1.98 -20.68 17.46
N LEU A 21 -2.19 -21.78 16.73
CA LEU A 21 -1.79 -21.88 15.32
C LEU A 21 -2.57 -20.90 14.44
N ILE A 22 -3.89 -20.76 14.63
CA ILE A 22 -4.70 -19.81 13.85
C ILE A 22 -4.26 -18.35 14.11
N PHE A 23 -3.98 -18.00 15.37
CA PHE A 23 -3.50 -16.65 15.72
C PHE A 23 -2.08 -16.37 15.20
N GLY A 24 -1.19 -17.38 15.28
CA GLY A 24 0.19 -17.28 14.78
C GLY A 24 0.25 -17.12 13.26
N VAL A 25 -0.64 -17.78 12.51
CA VAL A 25 -0.74 -17.65 11.05
C VAL A 25 -1.31 -16.28 10.65
N ARG A 26 -2.32 -15.76 11.37
CA ARG A 26 -2.88 -14.41 11.11
C ARG A 26 -1.83 -13.30 11.23
N LYS A 27 -0.88 -13.41 12.18
CA LYS A 27 0.19 -12.40 12.35
C LYS A 27 1.12 -12.28 11.13
N ARG A 28 1.22 -13.32 10.29
CA ARG A 28 2.11 -13.33 9.11
C ARG A 28 1.42 -12.91 7.81
N ILE A 29 0.10 -12.71 7.81
CA ILE A 29 -0.68 -12.33 6.61
C ILE A 29 -0.90 -10.80 6.55
N THR A 30 -0.46 -10.05 7.56
CA THR A 30 -0.44 -8.59 7.49
C THR A 30 0.76 -8.16 6.65
N THR A 31 0.44 -7.77 5.43
CA THR A 31 1.26 -7.25 4.33
C THR A 31 2.52 -6.52 4.83
N PRO A 32 3.72 -6.82 4.31
CA PRO A 32 4.91 -6.05 4.63
C PRO A 32 4.67 -4.61 4.19
N THR A 33 4.40 -3.78 5.19
CA THR A 33 4.16 -2.37 5.01
C THR A 33 5.52 -1.75 4.76
N TYR A 34 5.78 -1.40 3.50
CA TYR A 34 7.02 -0.76 3.07
C TYR A 34 7.19 0.54 3.87
N GLN A 35 8.08 0.51 4.86
CA GLN A 35 8.45 1.69 5.63
C GLN A 35 9.56 2.40 4.86
N GLU A 36 9.21 3.54 4.26
CA GLU A 36 10.21 4.43 3.68
C GLU A 36 10.89 5.24 4.80
N LYS A 37 12.09 5.74 4.49
CA LYS A 37 13.18 6.28 5.33
C LYS A 37 12.84 7.33 6.40
N ASN A 38 11.57 7.70 6.58
CA ASN A 38 11.07 8.72 7.51
C ASN A 38 9.98 8.23 8.48
N GLY A 39 9.75 6.92 8.59
CA GLY A 39 8.76 6.35 9.52
C GLY A 39 7.30 6.64 9.15
N LYS A 40 7.06 7.31 8.01
CA LYS A 40 5.74 7.46 7.41
C LYS A 40 5.56 6.39 6.33
N THR A 41 4.45 5.68 6.37
CA THR A 41 4.03 4.73 5.34
C THR A 41 3.82 5.44 4.00
N ALA A 42 4.83 5.38 3.14
CA ALA A 42 4.74 5.88 1.78
C ALA A 42 4.32 4.74 0.84
N SER A 43 3.19 4.94 0.17
CA SER A 43 2.64 3.99 -0.80
C SER A 43 3.16 4.31 -2.18
N THR A 44 3.52 3.28 -2.96
CA THR A 44 3.95 3.46 -4.35
C THR A 44 2.73 3.53 -5.26
N TYR A 45 2.62 4.64 -6.00
CA TYR A 45 1.55 4.93 -6.92
C TYR A 45 2.10 5.14 -8.33
N PHE A 46 1.33 4.66 -9.30
CA PHE A 46 1.59 4.85 -10.72
C PHE A 46 0.63 5.92 -11.22
N ILE A 47 1.16 7.05 -11.66
CA ILE A 47 0.43 8.14 -12.27
C ILE A 47 0.59 7.99 -13.78
N ASN A 48 -0.50 7.82 -14.50
CA ASN A 48 -0.52 7.76 -15.95
C ASN A 48 -1.44 8.86 -16.50
N PHE A 49 -0.93 9.61 -17.48
CA PHE A 49 -1.65 10.69 -18.14
C PHE A 49 -2.13 10.22 -19.51
N LYS A 50 -3.44 10.15 -19.71
CA LYS A 50 -4.05 9.74 -20.97
C LYS A 50 -4.75 10.92 -21.65
N GLY A 51 -4.45 11.12 -22.93
CA GLY A 51 -5.15 12.11 -23.77
C GLY A 51 -4.82 13.56 -23.43
N THR A 52 -3.66 13.83 -22.80
CA THR A 52 -3.10 15.17 -22.57
C THR A 52 -1.59 15.13 -22.69
N ASP A 53 -0.97 16.29 -22.91
CA ASP A 53 0.47 16.43 -22.74
C ASP A 53 0.85 16.10 -21.31
N LYS A 54 1.95 15.35 -21.15
CA LYS A 54 2.45 14.89 -19.86
C LYS A 54 2.99 16.10 -19.09
N PRO A 55 2.34 16.54 -18.00
CA PRO A 55 2.86 17.65 -17.20
C PRO A 55 4.11 17.20 -16.44
N ASP A 56 5.10 18.07 -16.36
CA ASP A 56 6.29 17.81 -15.55
C ASP A 56 5.96 18.05 -14.07
N ILE A 57 5.71 16.96 -13.35
CA ILE A 57 5.41 17.00 -11.90
C ILE A 57 6.60 17.43 -11.05
N ARG A 58 7.83 17.37 -11.59
CA ARG A 58 9.07 17.78 -10.88
C ARG A 58 9.12 19.28 -10.62
N GLN A 59 8.45 20.06 -11.45
CA GLN A 59 8.44 21.51 -11.34
C GLN A 59 7.52 22.02 -10.22
N ASN A 60 6.67 21.17 -9.66
CA ASN A 60 5.73 21.54 -8.61
C ASN A 60 6.26 21.17 -7.23
N SER A 61 6.73 22.20 -6.50
CA SER A 61 7.26 22.04 -5.14
C SER A 61 6.24 21.50 -4.14
N LYS A 62 4.94 21.82 -4.30
CA LYS A 62 3.89 21.27 -3.42
C LYS A 62 3.73 19.77 -3.58
N LEU A 63 3.90 19.27 -4.81
CA LEU A 63 3.89 17.83 -5.06
C LEU A 63 5.15 17.21 -4.49
N MET A 64 6.34 17.76 -4.77
CA MET A 64 7.61 17.20 -4.28
C MET A 64 7.72 17.13 -2.75
N ASP A 65 6.95 17.91 -2.00
CA ASP A 65 6.91 17.85 -0.53
C ASP A 65 6.12 16.63 0.01
N ILE A 66 5.11 16.17 -0.73
CA ILE A 66 4.21 15.07 -0.34
C ILE A 66 4.47 13.77 -1.08
N LEU A 67 5.15 13.84 -2.23
CA LEU A 67 5.51 12.70 -3.04
C LEU A 67 6.96 12.78 -3.50
N SER A 68 7.59 11.63 -3.63
CA SER A 68 8.93 11.47 -4.17
C SER A 68 8.86 10.66 -5.45
N ILE A 69 9.43 11.17 -6.54
CA ILE A 69 9.44 10.47 -7.82
C ILE A 69 10.50 9.38 -7.76
N LYS A 70 10.10 8.13 -7.98
CA LYS A 70 11.02 7.00 -8.10
C LYS A 70 11.60 6.90 -9.50
N TYR A 71 10.73 6.90 -10.51
CA TYR A 71 11.13 6.84 -11.91
C TYR A 71 10.02 7.34 -12.82
N GLU A 72 10.42 7.74 -14.01
CA GLU A 72 9.53 8.22 -15.06
C GLU A 72 9.19 7.09 -16.03
N THR A 73 7.97 7.09 -16.54
CA THR A 73 7.49 6.18 -17.57
C THR A 73 7.15 6.98 -18.83
N SER A 74 7.04 6.33 -19.99
CA SER A 74 6.63 6.95 -21.25
C SER A 74 5.39 7.83 -21.07
N ASP A 75 4.38 7.29 -20.39
CA ASP A 75 3.05 7.89 -20.27
C ASP A 75 2.80 8.55 -18.89
N GLY A 76 3.81 8.63 -18.02
CA GLY A 76 3.61 9.18 -16.68
C GLY A 76 4.77 8.98 -15.71
N PHE A 77 4.46 8.78 -14.43
CA PHE A 77 5.46 8.74 -13.35
C PHE A 77 5.09 7.73 -12.27
N VAL A 78 6.12 7.14 -11.67
CA VAL A 78 5.98 6.32 -10.48
C VAL A 78 6.47 7.11 -9.29
N VAL A 79 5.59 7.29 -8.32
CA VAL A 79 5.82 8.13 -7.15
C VAL A 79 5.60 7.34 -5.87
N ALA A 80 6.44 7.55 -4.87
CA ALA A 80 6.10 7.25 -3.50
C ALA A 80 5.33 8.45 -2.94
N SER A 81 4.14 8.23 -2.41
CA SER A 81 3.39 9.29 -1.74
C SER A 81 2.96 8.86 -0.36
N THR A 82 2.97 9.82 0.57
CA THR A 82 2.43 9.65 1.92
C THR A 82 0.92 9.89 1.98
N ILE A 83 0.30 10.36 0.88
CA ILE A 83 -1.14 10.58 0.76
C ILE A 83 -1.81 9.50 -0.12
N ASN A 84 -3.11 9.30 0.10
CA ASN A 84 -3.88 8.29 -0.61
C ASN A 84 -4.08 8.62 -2.10
N ASP A 85 -4.34 7.61 -2.92
CA ASP A 85 -4.56 7.69 -4.38
C ASP A 85 -5.63 8.72 -4.79
N VAL A 86 -6.77 8.76 -4.09
CA VAL A 86 -7.86 9.71 -4.38
C VAL A 86 -7.38 11.15 -4.16
N LYS A 87 -6.70 11.42 -3.04
CA LYS A 87 -6.18 12.75 -2.71
C LYS A 87 -5.06 13.15 -3.66
N LEU A 88 -4.17 12.22 -3.98
CA LEU A 88 -3.08 12.43 -4.92
C LEU A 88 -3.62 12.79 -6.31
N ARG A 89 -4.62 12.05 -6.78
CA ARG A 89 -5.30 12.34 -8.03
C ARG A 89 -5.96 13.72 -8.03
N GLN A 90 -6.69 14.07 -6.97
CA GLN A 90 -7.32 15.38 -6.83
C GLN A 90 -6.30 16.52 -6.88
N LEU A 91 -5.17 16.35 -6.19
CA LEU A 91 -4.13 17.38 -6.14
C LEU A 91 -3.48 17.59 -7.52
N ILE A 92 -3.18 16.50 -8.24
CA ILE A 92 -2.69 16.57 -9.62
C ILE A 92 -3.72 17.21 -10.55
N MET A 93 -5.00 16.86 -10.42
CA MET A 93 -6.07 17.47 -11.21
C MET A 93 -6.18 18.97 -10.95
N GLN A 94 -6.06 19.40 -9.69
CA GLN A 94 -6.18 20.80 -9.31
C GLN A 94 -4.99 21.62 -9.78
N GLU A 95 -3.76 21.13 -9.57
CA GLU A 95 -2.53 21.84 -9.92
C GLU A 95 -2.34 21.94 -11.45
N TYR A 96 -2.77 20.94 -12.21
CA TYR A 96 -2.62 20.92 -13.68
C TYR A 96 -3.93 21.16 -14.44
N GLN A 97 -5.01 21.52 -13.75
CA GLN A 97 -6.35 21.73 -14.32
C GLN A 97 -6.82 20.55 -15.23
N LEU A 98 -6.43 19.33 -14.88
CA LEU A 98 -6.70 18.13 -15.68
C LEU A 98 -8.07 17.53 -15.36
N LYS A 99 -8.74 16.98 -16.37
CA LYS A 99 -10.00 16.25 -16.17
C LYS A 99 -9.73 14.88 -15.55
N LEU A 100 -10.70 14.39 -14.78
CA LEU A 100 -10.63 13.10 -14.08
C LEU A 100 -10.30 11.94 -15.04
N LYS A 101 -10.84 11.97 -16.26
CA LYS A 101 -10.59 10.96 -17.31
C LYS A 101 -9.14 10.95 -17.83
N ASN A 102 -8.39 12.03 -17.63
CA ASN A 102 -7.04 12.18 -18.15
C ASN A 102 -5.97 11.70 -17.16
N VAL A 103 -6.32 11.55 -15.87
CA VAL A 103 -5.37 11.15 -14.82
C VAL A 103 -5.81 9.82 -14.22
N ILE A 104 -4.95 8.81 -14.39
CA ILE A 104 -5.12 7.49 -13.80
C ILE A 104 -4.05 7.34 -12.72
N VAL A 105 -4.48 7.23 -11.47
CA VAL A 105 -3.61 6.90 -10.35
C VAL A 105 -3.94 5.49 -9.93
N THR A 106 -2.95 4.60 -9.93
CA THR A 106 -3.13 3.21 -9.53
C THR A 106 -2.13 2.86 -8.44
N TYR A 107 -2.65 2.33 -7.34
CA TYR A 107 -1.81 1.72 -6.31
C TYR A 107 -1.26 0.40 -6.84
N ARG A 108 0.07 0.25 -6.85
CA ARG A 108 0.71 -1.03 -7.16
C ARG A 108 1.74 -1.30 -6.09
N GLN A 109 1.50 -2.34 -5.31
CA GLN A 109 2.57 -2.94 -4.52
C GLN A 109 3.53 -3.57 -5.51
N VAL A 110 4.70 -2.97 -5.66
CA VAL A 110 5.80 -3.66 -6.34
C VAL A 110 6.20 -4.77 -5.38
N GLY A 111 5.63 -5.96 -5.58
CA GLY A 111 6.05 -7.17 -4.91
C GLY A 111 7.53 -7.36 -5.24
N LEU A 112 8.38 -7.16 -4.25
CA LEU A 112 9.81 -7.41 -4.32
C LEU A 112 9.95 -8.93 -4.49
N TYR A 113 9.93 -9.42 -5.72
CA TYR A 113 10.51 -10.71 -6.05
C TYR A 113 12.02 -10.49 -6.09
N LEU A 114 12.64 -10.55 -4.91
CA LEU A 114 14.07 -10.76 -4.71
C LEU A 114 14.26 -12.18 -4.19
#